data_AF-A0A5C1ADS4-F1
#
_entry.id   AF-A0A5C1ADS4-F1
#
_cell.length_a   1.000
_cell.length_b   1.000
_cell.length_c   1.000
_cell.angle_alpha   90.00
_cell.angle_beta   90.00
_cell.angle_gamma   90.00
#
_symmetry.space_group_name_H-M   'P 1'
#
loop_
_entity.id
_entity.type
_entity.pdbx_description
1 polymer ?
#
loop_
_entity_poly.entity_id
_entity_poly.type
_entity_poly.pdbx_seq_one_letter_code
_entity_poly.pdbx_strand_id
1 'polypeptide(L)'
;MSRFLASQQLHALLRDRGHAFWSDLPAEHPIDVLPPADIHLTIGVDPDGTLKPAYRDRYFACVRDAEDEPLLFRDPAFALDEPFRIAAGGEPSSNDFVKGPVRWLLARIAHFGQVLLWPKGGFRGRDGLAFIPTTGGGERIDNAPHLQAWLVRQSFDPAATVAALLDLSDGEDCRALWDAANLVGRSSNDFFVSDLEGREVYLMHHHDKLVISIPDEQTRESLLADLEARSDVIEDWSGYRSQSDDEMFGP
;
A
#
# COMPACT_ATOMS: atom_id res chain seq x y z
N MET A 1 18.05 -15.31 9.93
CA MET A 1 16.58 -15.47 10.03
C MET A 1 16.03 -15.43 8.61
N SER A 2 14.98 -16.20 8.28
CA SER A 2 14.38 -16.12 6.93
C SER A 2 13.88 -14.69 6.71
N ARG A 3 14.21 -14.08 5.57
CA ARG A 3 13.70 -12.76 5.16
C ARG A 3 12.31 -12.84 4.51
N PHE A 4 11.68 -14.00 4.58
CA PHE A 4 10.42 -14.26 3.92
C PHE A 4 9.47 -15.06 4.80
N LEU A 5 8.19 -14.74 4.67
CA LEU A 5 7.09 -15.45 5.30
C LEU A 5 6.37 -16.32 4.27
N ALA A 6 6.04 -17.53 4.70
CA ALA A 6 5.22 -18.42 3.91
C ALA A 6 3.75 -18.01 3.92
N SER A 7 2.98 -18.42 2.90
CA SER A 7 1.55 -18.06 2.77
C SER A 7 0.73 -18.38 4.02
N GLN A 8 0.89 -19.59 4.56
CA GLN A 8 0.18 -20.02 5.76
C GLN A 8 0.56 -19.18 6.99
N GLN A 9 1.81 -18.76 7.12
CA GLN A 9 2.28 -17.95 8.24
C GLN A 9 1.70 -16.54 8.19
N LEU A 10 1.74 -15.91 7.01
CA LEU A 10 1.16 -14.59 6.81
C LEU A 10 -0.36 -14.62 7.01
N HIS A 11 -1.06 -15.59 6.40
CA HIS A 11 -2.50 -15.73 6.56
C HIS A 11 -2.89 -15.94 8.03
N ALA A 12 -2.18 -16.81 8.76
CA ALA A 12 -2.43 -17.02 10.18
C ALA A 12 -2.20 -15.73 10.99
N LEU A 13 -1.08 -15.04 10.76
CA LEU A 13 -0.78 -13.75 11.40
C LEU A 13 -1.91 -12.74 11.22
N LEU A 14 -2.31 -12.49 9.97
CA LEU A 14 -3.32 -11.48 9.64
C LEU A 14 -4.71 -11.87 10.14
N ARG A 15 -5.07 -13.16 10.05
CA ARG A 15 -6.35 -13.66 10.55
C ARG A 15 -6.45 -13.53 12.06
N ASP A 16 -5.37 -13.87 12.78
CA ASP A 16 -5.33 -13.80 14.24
C ASP A 16 -5.44 -12.35 14.75
N ARG A 17 -5.12 -11.37 13.89
CA ARG A 17 -5.31 -9.93 14.13
C ARG A 17 -6.66 -9.39 13.69
N GLY A 18 -7.50 -10.21 13.05
CA GLY A 18 -8.86 -9.85 12.67
C GLY A 18 -9.00 -9.24 11.27
N HIS A 19 -7.98 -9.37 10.41
CA HIS A 19 -8.12 -8.96 9.01
C HIS A 19 -9.04 -9.90 8.22
N ALA A 20 -9.77 -9.34 7.27
CA ALA A 20 -10.58 -10.08 6.30
C ALA A 20 -9.86 -10.17 4.95
N PHE A 21 -10.18 -11.21 4.17
CA PHE A 21 -9.47 -11.56 2.93
C PHE A 21 -10.41 -11.60 1.73
N TRP A 22 -9.85 -11.42 0.52
CA TRP A 22 -10.56 -11.73 -0.73
C TRP A 22 -10.86 -13.23 -0.83
N SER A 23 -12.15 -13.58 -0.72
CA SER A 23 -12.67 -14.95 -0.78
C SER A 23 -12.60 -15.59 -2.17
N ASP A 24 -12.47 -14.79 -3.21
CA ASP A 24 -12.65 -15.25 -4.60
C ASP A 24 -11.34 -15.77 -5.24
N LEU A 25 -10.25 -15.76 -4.47
CA LEU A 25 -8.98 -16.31 -4.93
C LEU A 25 -8.91 -17.81 -4.61
N PRO A 26 -8.57 -18.67 -5.57
CA PRO A 26 -8.55 -20.15 -5.42
C PRO A 26 -7.39 -20.67 -4.54
N ALA A 27 -6.83 -19.84 -3.67
CA ALA A 27 -5.72 -20.24 -2.80
C ALA A 27 -6.25 -20.90 -1.53
N GLU A 28 -5.61 -22.00 -1.11
CA GLU A 28 -5.91 -22.64 0.19
C GLU A 28 -5.70 -21.68 1.38
N HIS A 29 -4.85 -20.66 1.19
CA HIS A 29 -4.57 -19.59 2.14
C HIS A 29 -4.57 -18.23 1.41
N PRO A 30 -5.69 -17.49 1.39
CA PRO A 30 -5.72 -16.16 0.80
C PRO A 30 -4.90 -15.18 1.66
N ILE A 31 -4.19 -14.26 1.01
CA ILE A 31 -3.31 -13.27 1.68
C ILE A 31 -3.66 -11.84 1.29
N ASP A 32 -4.57 -11.68 0.32
CA ASP A 32 -5.01 -10.39 -0.16
C ASP A 32 -6.07 -9.88 0.81
N VAL A 33 -5.70 -8.86 1.58
CA VAL A 33 -6.58 -8.26 2.58
C VAL A 33 -7.62 -7.40 1.89
N LEU A 34 -8.87 -7.59 2.29
CA LEU A 34 -9.99 -6.73 1.90
C LEU A 34 -10.71 -6.32 3.18
N PRO A 35 -10.39 -5.14 3.75
CA PRO A 35 -11.06 -4.70 4.96
C PRO A 35 -12.56 -4.50 4.72
N PRO A 36 -13.45 -5.00 5.59
CA PRO A 36 -14.83 -4.56 5.62
C PRO A 36 -14.92 -3.06 5.96
N ALA A 37 -16.09 -2.48 5.67
CA ALA A 37 -16.28 -1.04 5.73
C ALA A 37 -16.08 -0.44 7.14
N ASP A 38 -16.28 -1.21 8.20
CA ASP A 38 -16.12 -0.80 9.59
C ASP A 38 -14.67 -0.65 10.05
N ILE A 39 -13.72 -1.33 9.39
CA ILE A 39 -12.28 -1.30 9.74
C ILE A 39 -11.39 -0.69 8.66
N HIS A 40 -11.98 -0.21 7.56
CA HIS A 40 -11.25 0.42 6.46
C HIS A 40 -11.05 1.92 6.69
N LEU A 41 -9.98 2.45 6.10
CA LEU A 41 -9.75 3.87 5.82
C LEU A 41 -9.10 3.99 4.46
N THR A 42 -9.36 5.07 3.72
CA THR A 42 -8.71 5.33 2.44
C THR A 42 -8.00 6.68 2.47
N ILE A 43 -6.76 6.72 1.99
CA ILE A 43 -6.03 7.97 1.72
C ILE A 43 -5.69 7.99 0.23
N GLY A 44 -6.22 8.95 -0.52
CA GLY A 44 -5.96 9.10 -1.95
C GLY A 44 -5.36 10.45 -2.32
N VAL A 45 -4.91 10.58 -3.57
CA VAL A 45 -4.59 11.91 -4.11
C VAL A 45 -5.87 12.70 -4.36
N ASP A 46 -6.87 12.10 -5.00
CA ASP A 46 -8.18 12.68 -5.28
C ASP A 46 -9.32 11.71 -4.96
N PRO A 47 -10.54 12.20 -4.65
CA PRO A 47 -11.72 11.35 -4.51
C PRO A 47 -11.92 10.41 -5.70
N ASP A 48 -11.92 9.09 -5.45
CA ASP A 48 -12.02 8.08 -6.50
C ASP A 48 -13.47 7.67 -6.76
N GLY A 49 -14.04 8.15 -7.87
CA GLY A 49 -15.42 7.83 -8.26
C GLY A 49 -15.68 6.34 -8.53
N THR A 50 -14.64 5.51 -8.69
CA THR A 50 -14.78 4.08 -8.94
C THR A 50 -14.91 3.24 -7.67
N LEU A 51 -14.68 3.81 -6.48
CA LEU A 51 -14.84 3.10 -5.22
C LEU A 51 -16.30 2.74 -4.97
N LYS A 52 -16.55 1.57 -4.36
CA LYS A 52 -17.88 1.24 -3.85
C LYS A 52 -18.26 2.25 -2.75
N PRO A 53 -19.55 2.62 -2.59
CA PRO A 53 -19.97 3.61 -1.61
C PRO A 53 -19.44 3.35 -0.19
N ALA A 54 -19.47 2.10 0.27
CA ALA A 54 -18.99 1.72 1.59
C ALA A 54 -17.48 1.98 1.84
N TYR A 55 -16.67 2.16 0.79
CA TYR A 55 -15.24 2.50 0.89
C TYR A 55 -14.97 4.00 0.88
N ARG A 56 -16.03 4.81 0.80
CA ARG A 56 -15.96 6.28 0.81
C ARG A 56 -16.35 6.87 2.16
N ASP A 57 -16.91 6.06 3.05
CA ASP A 57 -17.36 6.49 4.38
C ASP A 57 -16.21 6.97 5.28
N ARG A 58 -14.96 6.61 4.95
CA ARG A 58 -13.73 7.08 5.61
C ARG A 58 -12.64 7.35 4.58
N TYR A 59 -12.78 8.47 3.89
CA TYR A 59 -11.91 8.83 2.77
C TYR A 59 -11.22 10.16 3.06
N PHE A 60 -9.90 10.18 2.91
CA PHE A 60 -9.07 11.36 3.07
C PHE A 60 -8.31 11.62 1.77
N ALA A 61 -8.30 12.87 1.31
CA ALA A 61 -7.59 13.28 0.10
C ALA A 61 -6.39 14.16 0.46
N CYS A 62 -5.29 14.02 -0.28
CA CYS A 62 -4.13 14.89 -0.11
C CYS A 62 -4.48 16.30 -0.61
N VAL A 63 -4.29 17.33 0.22
CA VAL A 63 -4.47 18.72 -0.22
C VAL A 63 -3.42 19.05 -1.27
N ARG A 64 -3.83 19.72 -2.36
CA ARG A 64 -2.95 20.12 -3.45
C ARG A 64 -2.68 21.63 -3.43
N ASP A 65 -1.52 22.02 -3.93
CA ASP A 65 -1.15 23.43 -4.08
C ASP A 65 -1.68 24.05 -5.40
N ALA A 66 -1.25 25.28 -5.70
CA ALA A 66 -1.63 25.98 -6.92
C ALA A 66 -1.05 25.37 -8.21
N GLU A 67 -0.04 24.49 -8.09
CA GLU A 67 0.57 23.74 -9.18
C GLU A 67 -0.02 22.33 -9.31
N ASP A 68 -1.09 22.03 -8.56
CA ASP A 68 -1.77 20.73 -8.52
C ASP A 68 -0.90 19.60 -7.92
N GLU A 69 0.08 19.97 -7.08
CA GLU A 69 1.00 19.02 -6.43
C GLU A 69 0.57 18.77 -4.97
N PRO A 70 0.60 17.51 -4.47
CA PRO A 70 0.27 17.20 -3.09
C PRO A 70 1.16 17.95 -2.08
N LEU A 71 0.55 18.67 -1.13
CA LEU A 71 1.26 19.46 -0.11
C LEU A 71 2.12 18.60 0.81
N LEU A 72 1.74 17.33 1.03
CA LEU A 72 2.51 16.35 1.80
C LEU A 72 3.97 16.24 1.36
N PHE A 73 4.26 16.47 0.08
CA PHE A 73 5.62 16.44 -0.43
C PHE A 73 6.52 17.55 0.16
N ARG A 74 5.94 18.70 0.48
CA ARG A 74 6.63 19.91 0.97
C ARG A 74 6.59 20.05 2.49
N ASP A 75 5.73 19.29 3.16
CA ASP A 75 5.58 19.33 4.62
C ASP A 75 6.75 18.64 5.34
N PRO A 76 7.51 19.34 6.20
CA PRO A 76 8.60 18.76 6.97
C PRO A 76 8.21 17.59 7.87
N ALA A 77 6.96 17.51 8.34
CA ALA A 77 6.45 16.40 9.14
C ALA A 77 6.38 15.08 8.35
N PHE A 78 6.52 15.15 7.04
CA PHE A 78 6.56 14.03 6.11
C PHE A 78 7.89 13.97 5.35
N ALA A 79 8.96 14.59 5.86
CA ALA A 79 10.30 14.44 5.28
C ALA A 79 10.73 12.95 5.25
N LEU A 80 11.37 12.51 4.17
CA LEU A 80 11.94 11.16 4.11
C LEU A 80 13.17 11.05 5.00
N ASP A 81 13.20 9.98 5.78
CA ASP A 81 14.40 9.52 6.46
C ASP A 81 15.52 9.26 5.44
N GLU A 82 16.77 9.36 5.91
CA GLU A 82 17.95 9.29 5.06
C GLU A 82 18.00 8.04 4.16
N PRO A 83 17.68 6.81 4.64
CA PRO A 83 17.65 5.63 3.79
C PRO A 83 16.66 5.76 2.62
N PHE A 84 15.46 6.27 2.86
CA PHE A 84 14.47 6.51 1.80
C PHE A 84 14.86 7.64 0.87
N ARG A 85 15.52 8.69 1.39
CA ARG A 85 16.02 9.80 0.57
C ARG A 85 17.12 9.35 -0.39
N ILE A 86 18.03 8.49 0.09
CA ILE A 86 19.06 7.85 -0.75
C ILE A 86 18.40 6.93 -1.77
N ALA A 87 17.43 6.12 -1.33
CA ALA A 87 16.66 5.23 -2.20
C ALA A 87 15.90 5.99 -3.30
N ALA A 88 15.38 7.18 -3.02
CA ALA A 88 14.72 8.00 -4.03
C ALA A 88 15.68 8.41 -5.16
N GLY A 89 16.98 8.57 -4.88
CA GLY A 89 18.02 8.88 -5.87
C GLY A 89 17.83 10.21 -6.61
N GLY A 90 16.82 11.00 -6.26
CA GLY A 90 16.39 12.25 -6.89
C GLY A 90 15.05 12.72 -6.32
N GLU A 91 14.61 13.92 -6.71
CA GLU A 91 13.26 14.39 -6.39
C GLU A 91 12.22 13.60 -7.21
N PRO A 92 11.14 13.11 -6.59
CA PRO A 92 9.99 12.55 -7.31
C PRO A 92 9.48 13.52 -8.39
N SER A 93 9.11 12.98 -9.55
CA SER A 93 8.45 13.71 -10.63
C SER A 93 6.94 13.89 -10.34
N SER A 94 6.29 14.85 -11.00
CA SER A 94 4.84 15.15 -10.85
C SER A 94 3.91 13.95 -11.04
N ASN A 95 4.38 12.90 -11.71
CA ASN A 95 3.60 11.72 -12.03
C ASN A 95 3.91 10.53 -11.10
N ASP A 96 4.72 10.73 -10.06
CA ASP A 96 5.10 9.63 -9.18
C ASP A 96 4.11 9.51 -8.01
N PHE A 97 3.50 8.32 -7.87
CA PHE A 97 2.63 7.94 -6.76
C PHE A 97 3.26 8.20 -5.36
N VAL A 98 4.60 8.20 -5.30
CA VAL A 98 5.38 8.53 -4.11
C VAL A 98 5.21 9.97 -3.58
N LYS A 99 4.54 10.86 -4.32
CA LYS A 99 4.27 12.25 -3.90
C LYS A 99 3.04 12.42 -2.99
N GLY A 100 2.07 11.52 -3.09
CA GLY A 100 0.79 11.64 -2.40
C GLY A 100 0.69 10.66 -1.22
N PRO A 101 -0.31 9.75 -1.22
CA PRO A 101 -0.54 8.82 -0.12
C PRO A 101 0.70 8.02 0.30
N VAL A 102 1.55 7.60 -0.64
CA VAL A 102 2.77 6.86 -0.29
C VAL A 102 3.73 7.68 0.56
N ARG A 103 3.80 9.00 0.37
CA ARG A 103 4.64 9.86 1.21
C ARG A 103 4.22 9.79 2.67
N TRP A 104 2.90 9.83 2.88
CA TRP A 104 2.29 9.62 4.18
C TRP A 104 2.59 8.21 4.72
N LEU A 105 2.46 7.17 3.89
CA LEU A 105 2.77 5.79 4.29
C LEU A 105 4.21 5.66 4.76
N LEU A 106 5.18 6.18 4.02
CA LEU A 106 6.60 6.08 4.36
C LEU A 106 6.91 6.77 5.70
N ALA A 107 6.37 7.96 5.92
CA ALA A 107 6.49 8.65 7.21
C ALA A 107 5.83 7.85 8.35
N ARG A 108 4.68 7.22 8.08
CA ARG A 108 3.98 6.38 9.05
C ARG A 108 4.79 5.14 9.38
N ILE A 109 5.22 4.34 8.41
CA ILE A 109 5.86 3.05 8.70
C ILE A 109 7.29 3.16 9.23
N ALA A 110 7.94 4.32 9.11
CA ALA A 110 9.30 4.54 9.56
C ALA A 110 9.53 4.13 11.02
N HIS A 111 8.53 4.35 11.90
CA HIS A 111 8.65 3.99 13.32
C HIS A 111 8.56 2.48 13.61
N PHE A 112 8.12 1.65 12.66
CA PHE A 112 8.06 0.20 12.85
C PHE A 112 9.46 -0.45 12.80
N GLY A 113 10.44 0.20 12.16
CA GLY A 113 11.79 -0.31 11.95
C GLY A 113 11.87 -1.47 10.95
N GLN A 114 10.89 -2.38 10.95
CA GLN A 114 10.78 -3.47 9.98
C GLN A 114 9.33 -3.63 9.51
N VAL A 115 9.16 -3.99 8.24
CA VAL A 115 7.84 -4.18 7.62
C VAL A 115 7.78 -5.44 6.78
N LEU A 116 6.56 -5.94 6.58
CA LEU A 116 6.25 -6.96 5.60
C LEU A 116 5.79 -6.29 4.31
N LEU A 117 6.30 -6.74 3.16
CA LEU A 117 5.89 -6.30 1.82
C LEU A 117 5.48 -7.51 0.99
N TRP A 118 4.30 -7.47 0.37
CA TRP A 118 3.89 -8.48 -0.60
C TRP A 118 3.03 -7.90 -1.72
N PRO A 119 3.14 -8.41 -2.95
CA PRO A 119 2.20 -8.04 -3.99
C PRO A 119 0.86 -8.73 -3.79
N LYS A 120 -0.19 -8.13 -4.36
CA LYS A 120 -1.49 -8.77 -4.49
C LYS A 120 -1.38 -10.08 -5.28
N GLY A 121 -2.00 -11.12 -4.74
CA GLY A 121 -1.86 -12.50 -5.20
C GLY A 121 -0.56 -13.18 -4.75
N GLY A 122 0.40 -12.47 -4.14
CA GLY A 122 1.72 -13.00 -3.79
C GLY A 122 2.65 -13.18 -5.00
N PHE A 123 3.87 -13.66 -4.74
CA PHE A 123 4.91 -13.86 -5.75
C PHE A 123 4.68 -15.13 -6.59
N ARG A 124 3.60 -15.17 -7.39
CA ARG A 124 3.13 -16.41 -8.07
C ARG A 124 3.63 -16.63 -9.50
N GLY A 125 4.63 -15.89 -9.97
CA GLY A 125 5.34 -16.22 -11.21
C GLY A 125 5.98 -17.62 -11.18
N ARG A 126 6.21 -18.24 -12.35
CA ARG A 126 6.90 -19.56 -12.43
C ARG A 126 8.30 -19.54 -11.80
N ASP A 127 8.90 -18.37 -11.67
CA ASP A 127 10.19 -18.07 -11.07
C ASP A 127 10.07 -17.28 -9.76
N GLY A 128 8.86 -17.01 -9.27
CA GLY A 128 8.61 -16.11 -8.13
C GLY A 128 8.84 -14.64 -8.40
N LEU A 129 9.03 -14.27 -9.66
CA LEU A 129 9.33 -12.90 -10.09
C LEU A 129 8.25 -12.36 -11.03
N ALA A 130 7.04 -12.91 -11.00
CA ALA A 130 5.90 -12.34 -11.71
C ALA A 130 4.77 -12.01 -10.72
N PHE A 131 4.17 -10.84 -10.91
CA PHE A 131 2.90 -10.49 -10.31
C PHE A 131 1.77 -11.19 -11.07
N ILE A 132 0.66 -11.46 -10.38
CA ILE A 132 -0.57 -11.83 -11.08
C ILE A 132 -1.17 -10.52 -11.59
N PRO A 133 -1.22 -10.28 -12.92
CA PRO A 133 -1.88 -9.09 -13.44
C PRO A 133 -3.35 -9.11 -13.06
N THR A 134 -3.85 -7.99 -12.54
CA THR A 134 -5.26 -7.78 -12.22
C THR A 134 -6.16 -7.75 -13.45
N THR A 135 -5.62 -7.48 -14.66
CA THR A 135 -6.41 -7.19 -15.88
C THR A 135 -6.00 -7.98 -17.15
N GLY A 136 -5.41 -9.17 -17.02
CA GLY A 136 -5.29 -10.11 -18.16
C GLY A 136 -4.13 -9.87 -19.15
N GLY A 137 -3.18 -8.99 -18.82
CA GLY A 137 -1.88 -8.89 -19.47
C GLY A 137 -0.80 -8.81 -18.40
N GLY A 138 0.03 -9.84 -18.27
CA GLY A 138 1.09 -9.90 -17.26
C GLY A 138 2.17 -8.87 -17.53
N GLU A 139 2.10 -7.72 -16.86
CA GLU A 139 3.26 -6.86 -16.73
C GLU A 139 4.28 -7.57 -15.83
N ARG A 140 5.50 -7.75 -16.36
CA ARG A 140 6.57 -8.40 -15.64
C ARG A 140 7.18 -7.42 -14.63
N ILE A 141 7.81 -7.98 -13.57
CA ILE A 141 8.67 -7.23 -12.63
C ILE A 141 9.79 -6.44 -13.33
N ASP A 142 10.07 -6.73 -14.60
CA ASP A 142 11.11 -6.12 -15.42
C ASP A 142 11.14 -4.56 -15.40
N ASN A 143 10.05 -3.91 -15.01
CA ASN A 143 9.98 -2.44 -14.81
C ASN A 143 10.53 -1.95 -13.45
N ALA A 144 10.97 -2.85 -12.56
CA ALA A 144 11.54 -2.58 -11.25
C ALA A 144 12.83 -3.42 -11.02
N PRO A 145 13.94 -3.09 -11.71
CA PRO A 145 15.13 -3.94 -11.75
C PRO A 145 15.85 -4.10 -10.41
N HIS A 146 15.80 -3.11 -9.49
CA HIS A 146 16.42 -3.29 -8.18
C HIS A 146 15.58 -4.18 -7.28
N LEU A 147 14.25 -4.01 -7.27
CA LEU A 147 13.35 -4.94 -6.58
C LEU A 147 13.55 -6.38 -7.08
N GLN A 148 13.67 -6.58 -8.39
CA GLN A 148 13.96 -7.89 -8.97
C GLN A 148 15.31 -8.45 -8.49
N ALA A 149 16.37 -7.65 -8.57
CA ALA A 149 17.70 -8.06 -8.14
C ALA A 149 17.74 -8.36 -6.64
N TRP A 150 17.03 -7.57 -5.84
CA TRP A 150 16.87 -7.77 -4.41
C TRP A 150 16.22 -9.13 -4.14
N LEU A 151 15.07 -9.43 -4.76
CA LEU A 151 14.36 -10.70 -4.62
C LEU A 151 15.23 -11.91 -5.00
N VAL A 152 15.95 -11.83 -6.13
CA VAL A 152 16.84 -12.91 -6.60
C VAL A 152 17.98 -13.19 -5.62
N ARG A 153 18.59 -12.15 -5.04
CA ARG A 153 19.73 -12.31 -4.11
C ARG A 153 19.36 -13.10 -2.85
N GLN A 154 18.10 -13.03 -2.42
CA GLN A 154 17.69 -13.63 -1.16
C GLN A 154 17.42 -15.15 -1.25
N SER A 155 17.48 -15.75 -2.44
CA SER A 155 17.34 -17.20 -2.65
C SER A 155 16.12 -17.82 -1.94
N PHE A 156 14.93 -17.27 -2.20
CA PHE A 156 13.67 -17.77 -1.61
C PHE A 156 13.02 -18.86 -2.47
N ASP A 157 12.09 -19.62 -1.89
CA ASP A 157 11.21 -20.53 -2.63
C ASP A 157 9.93 -19.77 -3.04
N PRO A 158 9.75 -19.45 -4.33
CA PRO A 158 8.56 -18.81 -4.86
C PRO A 158 7.24 -19.48 -4.53
N ALA A 159 7.24 -20.82 -4.47
CA ALA A 159 6.02 -21.57 -4.26
C ALA A 159 5.54 -21.49 -2.81
N ALA A 160 6.47 -21.30 -1.88
CA ALA A 160 6.18 -21.24 -0.45
C ALA A 160 6.05 -19.79 0.07
N THR A 161 6.70 -18.83 -0.58
CA THR A 161 6.91 -17.47 -0.08
C THR A 161 5.91 -16.48 -0.66
N VAL A 162 5.37 -15.63 0.21
CA VAL A 162 4.42 -14.60 -0.24
C VAL A 162 4.77 -13.19 0.21
N ALA A 163 5.50 -13.03 1.33
CA ALA A 163 5.87 -11.72 1.85
C ALA A 163 7.36 -11.65 2.18
N ALA A 164 7.94 -10.50 1.86
CA ALA A 164 9.30 -10.10 2.15
C ALA A 164 9.35 -9.29 3.45
N LEU A 165 10.34 -9.59 4.29
CA LEU A 165 10.71 -8.80 5.46
C LEU A 165 11.76 -7.77 5.07
N LEU A 166 11.41 -6.49 5.21
CA LEU A 166 12.26 -5.34 4.93
C LEU A 166 12.68 -4.67 6.24
N ASP A 167 13.97 -4.36 6.37
CA ASP A 167 14.53 -3.57 7.44
C ASP A 167 14.65 -2.11 6.98
N LEU A 168 13.90 -1.20 7.60
CA LEU A 168 13.85 0.21 7.21
C LEU A 168 15.12 0.99 7.60
N SER A 169 16.07 0.35 8.29
CA SER A 169 17.42 0.89 8.49
C SER A 169 18.40 0.52 7.37
N ASP A 170 18.03 -0.46 6.52
CA ASP A 170 18.85 -0.92 5.39
C ASP A 170 18.46 -0.17 4.10
N GLY A 171 19.43 0.46 3.45
CA GLY A 171 19.20 1.26 2.25
C GLY A 171 18.72 0.44 1.04
N GLU A 172 19.13 -0.82 0.90
CA GLU A 172 18.68 -1.69 -0.21
C GLU A 172 17.23 -2.13 0.01
N ASP A 173 16.80 -2.34 1.26
CA ASP A 173 15.42 -2.66 1.59
C ASP A 173 14.50 -1.45 1.41
N CYS A 174 14.93 -0.27 1.85
CA CYS A 174 14.24 0.98 1.54
C CYS A 174 14.12 1.21 0.03
N ARG A 175 15.16 0.86 -0.74
CA ARG A 175 15.12 0.90 -2.20
C ARG A 175 14.13 -0.10 -2.78
N ALA A 176 14.06 -1.32 -2.25
CA ALA A 176 13.08 -2.32 -2.67
C ALA A 176 11.63 -1.84 -2.43
N LEU A 177 11.36 -1.26 -1.25
CA LEU A 177 10.04 -0.68 -0.95
C LEU A 177 9.71 0.51 -1.86
N TRP A 178 10.68 1.39 -2.10
CA TRP A 178 10.54 2.53 -3.00
C TRP A 178 10.23 2.09 -4.44
N ASP A 179 10.95 1.09 -4.95
CA ASP A 179 10.70 0.52 -6.28
C ASP A 179 9.31 -0.12 -6.37
N ALA A 180 8.84 -0.81 -5.31
CA ALA A 180 7.50 -1.36 -5.25
C ALA A 180 6.42 -0.26 -5.31
N ALA A 181 6.60 0.83 -4.56
CA ALA A 181 5.67 1.96 -4.58
C ALA A 181 5.62 2.65 -5.96
N ASN A 182 6.77 2.88 -6.60
CA ASN A 182 6.79 3.44 -7.96
C ASN A 182 6.15 2.51 -8.98
N LEU A 183 6.32 1.20 -8.82
CA LEU A 183 5.67 0.23 -9.69
C LEU A 183 4.15 0.34 -9.58
N VAL A 184 3.60 0.47 -8.38
CA VAL A 184 2.15 0.69 -8.17
C VAL A 184 1.66 1.91 -8.94
N GLY A 185 2.38 3.04 -8.87
CA GLY A 185 2.00 4.26 -9.57
C GLY A 185 2.11 4.21 -11.10
N ARG A 186 2.84 3.23 -11.64
CA ARG A 186 3.15 3.14 -13.09
C ARG A 186 2.54 1.90 -13.76
N SER A 187 1.84 1.07 -13.03
CA SER A 187 1.29 -0.21 -13.51
C SER A 187 -0.06 -0.50 -12.86
N SER A 188 -0.72 -1.60 -13.25
CA SER A 188 -1.92 -2.11 -12.55
C SER A 188 -1.60 -3.03 -11.35
N ASN A 189 -0.35 -3.04 -10.88
CA ASN A 189 0.07 -3.91 -9.78
C ASN A 189 -0.22 -3.25 -8.44
N ASP A 190 -0.82 -4.01 -7.53
CA ASP A 190 -1.07 -3.58 -6.15
C ASP A 190 -0.09 -4.28 -5.19
N PHE A 191 0.29 -3.59 -4.11
CA PHE A 191 1.14 -4.13 -3.06
C PHE A 191 0.56 -3.85 -1.69
N PHE A 192 0.80 -4.78 -0.77
CA PHE A 192 0.49 -4.64 0.64
C PHE A 192 1.77 -4.40 1.45
N VAL A 193 1.66 -3.54 2.45
CA VAL A 193 2.65 -3.28 3.48
C VAL A 193 2.02 -3.53 4.84
N SER A 194 2.76 -4.08 5.80
CA SER A 194 2.28 -4.25 7.18
C SER A 194 3.42 -4.09 8.18
N ASP A 195 3.08 -3.74 9.42
CA ASP A 195 3.99 -3.96 10.54
C ASP A 195 4.24 -5.46 10.75
N LEU A 196 5.29 -5.82 11.50
CA LEU A 196 5.64 -7.23 11.74
C LEU A 196 4.56 -8.03 12.47
N GLU A 197 3.74 -7.33 13.24
CA GLU A 197 2.72 -7.95 14.05
C GLU A 197 1.40 -8.15 13.31
N GLY A 198 1.26 -7.62 12.10
CA GLY A 198 0.02 -7.68 11.33
C GLY A 198 -1.10 -6.87 11.95
N ARG A 199 -0.81 -5.78 12.67
CA ARG A 199 -1.83 -4.92 13.30
C ARG A 199 -2.43 -3.94 12.30
N GLU A 200 -1.62 -3.49 11.36
CA GLU A 200 -2.00 -2.52 10.35
C GLU A 200 -1.55 -3.02 8.99
N VAL A 201 -2.47 -3.07 8.02
CA VAL A 201 -2.17 -3.44 6.64
C VAL A 201 -2.54 -2.29 5.71
N TYR A 202 -1.60 -1.91 4.85
CA TYR A 202 -1.75 -0.84 3.87
C TYR A 202 -1.67 -1.44 2.47
N LEU A 203 -2.74 -1.32 1.70
CA LEU A 203 -2.76 -1.64 0.28
C LEU A 203 -2.40 -0.40 -0.53
N MET A 204 -1.20 -0.39 -1.09
CA MET A 204 -0.81 0.49 -2.20
C MET A 204 -1.54 0.06 -3.46
N HIS A 205 -2.52 0.87 -3.86
CA HIS A 205 -3.40 0.60 -4.99
C HIS A 205 -3.05 1.49 -6.18
N HIS A 206 -3.06 0.92 -7.37
CA HIS A 206 -2.70 1.59 -8.65
C HIS A 206 -3.62 2.76 -9.10
N HIS A 207 -4.60 3.17 -8.27
CA HIS A 207 -5.44 4.36 -8.52
C HIS A 207 -4.98 5.50 -7.62
N ASP A 208 -3.67 5.60 -7.41
CA ASP A 208 -3.04 6.55 -6.53
C ASP A 208 -3.68 6.68 -5.13
N LYS A 209 -3.93 5.53 -4.48
CA LYS A 209 -4.53 5.48 -3.15
C LYS A 209 -3.95 4.39 -2.25
N LEU A 210 -4.11 4.59 -0.95
CA LEU A 210 -3.88 3.63 0.10
C LEU A 210 -5.21 3.18 0.67
N VAL A 211 -5.45 1.87 0.69
CA VAL A 211 -6.55 1.27 1.46
C VAL A 211 -5.95 0.65 2.71
N ILE A 212 -6.39 1.12 3.87
CA ILE A 212 -5.83 0.77 5.17
C ILE A 212 -6.80 -0.16 5.89
N SER A 213 -6.30 -1.23 6.48
CA SER A 213 -7.03 -2.14 7.34
C SER A 213 -6.44 -2.08 8.75
N ILE A 214 -7.25 -1.69 9.74
CA ILE A 214 -6.88 -1.68 11.16
C ILE A 214 -8.05 -2.27 11.96
N PRO A 215 -8.01 -3.57 12.31
CA PRO A 215 -9.07 -4.21 13.07
C PRO A 215 -9.24 -3.62 14.47
N ASP A 216 -8.13 -3.29 15.13
CA ASP A 216 -8.13 -2.69 16.47
C ASP A 216 -8.76 -1.28 16.47
N GLU A 217 -9.82 -1.09 17.26
CA GLU A 217 -10.59 0.14 17.29
C GLU A 217 -9.79 1.32 17.83
N GLN A 218 -9.04 1.12 18.92
CA GLN A 218 -8.27 2.19 19.54
C GLN A 218 -7.17 2.71 18.60
N THR A 219 -6.44 1.81 17.95
CA THR A 219 -5.41 2.16 16.96
C THR A 219 -6.03 2.91 15.79
N ARG A 220 -7.21 2.47 15.33
CA ARG A 220 -7.95 3.12 14.24
C ARG A 220 -8.44 4.52 14.61
N GLU A 221 -9.00 4.70 15.80
CA GLU A 221 -9.43 6.01 16.32
C GLU A 221 -8.25 6.97 16.46
N SER A 222 -7.12 6.48 16.97
CA SER A 222 -5.89 7.28 17.05
C SER A 222 -5.44 7.74 15.66
N LEU A 223 -5.51 6.87 14.66
CA LEU A 223 -5.15 7.23 13.29
C LEU A 223 -6.11 8.28 12.70
N LEU A 224 -7.42 8.15 12.94
CA LEU A 224 -8.41 9.15 12.49
C LEU A 224 -8.12 10.52 13.11
N ALA A 225 -7.87 10.57 14.43
CA ALA A 225 -7.53 11.81 15.12
C ALA A 225 -6.23 12.43 14.58
N ASP A 226 -5.22 11.61 14.25
CA ASP A 226 -3.98 12.08 13.64
C ASP A 226 -4.19 12.66 12.23
N LEU A 227 -5.12 12.11 11.44
CA LEU A 227 -5.47 12.62 10.12
C LEU A 227 -6.23 13.94 10.21
N GLU A 228 -7.23 14.03 11.09
CA GLU A 228 -7.99 15.25 11.36
C GLU A 228 -7.09 16.41 11.83
N ALA A 229 -6.08 16.09 12.66
CA ALA A 229 -5.10 17.06 13.15
C ALA A 229 -4.18 17.61 12.05
N ARG A 230 -4.14 16.98 10.87
CA ARG A 230 -3.33 17.37 9.69
C ARG A 230 -4.21 17.84 8.52
N SER A 231 -5.35 18.46 8.84
CA SER A 231 -6.33 18.97 7.88
C SER A 231 -5.80 20.04 6.92
N ASP A 232 -4.64 20.61 7.20
CA ASP A 232 -3.92 21.54 6.33
C ASP A 232 -3.25 20.87 5.13
N VAL A 233 -2.95 19.57 5.21
CA VAL A 233 -2.29 18.79 4.15
C VAL A 233 -3.05 17.53 3.74
N ILE A 234 -4.04 17.08 4.54
CA ILE A 234 -4.92 15.95 4.24
C ILE A 234 -6.36 16.34 4.60
N GLU A 235 -7.23 16.45 3.60
CA GLU A 235 -8.64 16.84 3.79
C GLU A 235 -9.54 15.62 4.00
N ASP A 236 -10.52 15.72 4.88
CA ASP A 236 -11.57 14.72 5.05
C ASP A 236 -12.64 14.86 3.94
N TRP A 237 -12.75 13.82 3.12
CA TRP A 237 -13.72 13.68 2.02
C TRP A 237 -14.73 12.58 2.29
N SER A 238 -14.87 12.15 3.55
CA SER A 238 -15.74 11.04 3.92
C SER A 238 -17.19 11.26 3.48
N GLY A 239 -17.78 10.23 2.86
CA GLY A 239 -19.16 10.24 2.36
C GLY A 239 -19.37 10.98 1.04
N TYR A 240 -18.30 11.31 0.29
CA TYR A 240 -18.46 11.94 -1.03
C TYR A 240 -19.29 11.08 -1.99
N ARG A 241 -20.10 11.76 -2.80
CA ARG A 241 -20.87 11.14 -3.90
C ARG A 241 -20.08 11.22 -5.19
N SER A 242 -20.12 10.15 -5.96
CA SER A 242 -19.55 10.09 -7.30
C SER A 242 -20.65 10.19 -8.34
N GLN A 243 -20.36 10.79 -9.49
CA GLN A 243 -21.29 10.79 -10.64
C GLN A 243 -21.67 9.38 -11.09
N SER A 244 -20.77 8.39 -10.90
CA SER A 244 -21.04 6.98 -11.18
C SER A 244 -22.09 6.35 -10.26
N ASP A 245 -22.39 6.95 -9.10
CA ASP A 245 -23.48 6.49 -8.24
C ASP A 245 -24.83 6.77 -8.89
N ASP A 246 -24.97 7.96 -9.51
CA ASP A 246 -26.20 8.38 -10.16
C ASP A 246 -26.47 7.55 -11.44
N GLU A 247 -25.42 7.04 -12.10
CA GLU A 247 -25.52 6.17 -13.28
C GLU A 247 -25.88 4.72 -12.93
N MET A 248 -25.41 4.18 -11.81
CA MET A 248 -25.76 2.82 -11.36
C MET A 248 -27.17 2.73 -10.75
N PHE A 249 -27.70 3.84 -10.25
CA PHE A 249 -29.01 3.91 -9.61
C PHE A 249 -29.99 4.82 -10.36
N GLY A 250 -29.83 4.97 -11.68
CA GLY A 250 -30.75 5.73 -12.52
C GLY A 250 -32.24 5.36 -12.27
N PRO A 251 -33.16 6.32 -12.46
CA PRO A 251 -34.56 6.24 -12.01
C PRO A 251 -35.35 5.04 -12.53
#